data_AF-A0A640YAI3-F1
#
_entry.id   AF-A0A640YAI3-F1
#
_cell.length_a   1.000
_cell.length_b   1.000
_cell.length_c   1.000
_cell.angle_alpha   90.00
_cell.angle_beta   90.00
_cell.angle_gamma   90.00
#
_symmetry.space_group_name_H-M   'P 1'
#
loop_
_entity.id
_entity.type
_entity.pdbx_description
1 polymer ?
#
loop_
_entity_poly.entity_id
_entity_poly.type
_entity_poly.pdbx_seq_one_letter_code
_entity_poly.pdbx_strand_id
1 'polypeptide(L)'
;MASSRDLGAVLLGLLAPPRCLSCRAPLVRAAAGPGLCGPCAAAVERSSPVAFRADAIDGGIAPLPYEGTARRLVAALKFGRLAVVAELGATLIADRAPAGWLEATIVPVPAAPLRARRRGLDPAWELASALVGQTGAAAAPAA
;
A
#
# COMPACT_ATOMS: atom_id res chain seq x y z
N MET A 1 5.60 -4.02 -31.58
CA MET A 1 6.99 -4.48 -31.42
C MET A 1 7.25 -4.57 -29.93
N ALA A 2 7.30 -5.78 -29.37
CA ALA A 2 7.56 -5.98 -27.94
C ALA A 2 8.96 -5.42 -27.62
N SER A 3 9.04 -4.48 -26.69
CA SER A 3 10.29 -3.87 -26.28
C SER A 3 11.17 -4.93 -25.60
N SER A 4 12.49 -4.78 -25.60
CA SER A 4 13.39 -5.67 -24.84
C SER A 4 13.02 -5.76 -23.34
N ARG A 5 12.38 -4.72 -22.81
CA ARG A 5 11.80 -4.68 -21.46
C ARG A 5 10.61 -5.64 -21.28
N ASP A 6 9.80 -5.85 -22.31
CA ASP A 6 8.63 -6.73 -22.27
C ASP A 6 9.06 -8.20 -22.24
N LEU A 7 10.09 -8.56 -23.00
CA LEU A 7 10.68 -9.91 -22.96
C LEU A 7 11.28 -10.25 -21.60
N GLY A 8 11.97 -9.28 -20.97
CA GLY A 8 12.50 -9.44 -19.62
C GLY A 8 11.40 -9.73 -18.60
N ALA A 9 10.30 -8.96 -18.63
CA ALA A 9 9.15 -9.16 -17.74
C ALA A 9 8.47 -10.53 -17.94
N VAL A 10 8.35 -10.99 -19.19
CA VAL A 10 7.78 -12.31 -19.51
C VAL A 10 8.66 -13.45 -18.97
N LEU A 11 9.98 -13.38 -19.17
CA LEU A 11 10.92 -14.39 -18.66
C LEU A 11 10.96 -14.42 -17.12
N LEU A 12 10.95 -13.25 -16.48
CA LEU A 12 10.83 -13.14 -15.01
C LEU A 12 9.51 -13.75 -14.50
N GLY A 13 8.40 -13.56 -15.22
CA GLY A 13 7.10 -14.14 -14.88
C GLY A 13 7.07 -15.68 -14.94
N LEU A 14 7.98 -16.33 -15.66
CA LEU A 14 8.12 -17.79 -15.66
C LEU A 14 8.87 -18.30 -14.42
N LEU A 15 9.90 -17.58 -13.97
CA LEU A 15 10.71 -17.94 -12.80
C LEU A 15 10.04 -17.55 -11.48
N ALA A 16 9.38 -16.39 -11.46
CA ALA A 16 8.70 -15.83 -10.31
C ALA A 16 7.31 -15.36 -10.73
N PRO A 17 6.33 -16.28 -10.86
CA PRO A 17 5.00 -15.92 -11.33
C PRO A 17 4.38 -14.88 -10.39
N PRO A 18 3.73 -13.84 -10.95
CA PRO A 18 3.14 -12.79 -10.15
C PRO A 18 2.07 -13.37 -9.23
N ARG A 19 2.07 -12.94 -7.96
CA ARG A 19 1.13 -13.42 -6.94
C ARG A 19 0.36 -12.24 -6.37
N CYS A 20 -0.92 -12.47 -6.06
CA CYS A 20 -1.77 -11.47 -5.41
C CYS A 20 -1.09 -10.93 -4.14
N LEU A 21 -1.01 -9.61 -4.00
CA LEU A 21 -0.38 -8.94 -2.86
C LEU A 21 -1.11 -9.24 -1.54
N SER A 22 -2.39 -9.61 -1.59
CA SER A 22 -3.19 -9.96 -0.42
C SER A 22 -3.20 -11.47 -0.15
N CYS A 23 -3.79 -12.29 -1.04
CA CYS A 23 -4.00 -13.72 -0.79
C CYS A 23 -2.91 -14.63 -1.33
N ARG A 24 -1.92 -14.10 -2.07
CA ARG A 24 -0.84 -14.86 -2.70
C ARG A 24 -1.28 -15.91 -3.74
N ALA A 25 -2.54 -15.89 -4.17
CA ALA A 25 -2.97 -16.68 -5.33
C ALA A 25 -2.22 -16.25 -6.59
N PRO A 26 -1.90 -17.16 -7.52
CA PRO A 26 -1.27 -16.82 -8.79
C PRO A 26 -2.11 -15.80 -9.57
N LEU A 27 -1.45 -14.81 -10.18
CA LEU A 27 -2.07 -13.88 -11.11
C LEU A 27 -1.81 -14.38 -12.54
N VAL A 28 -2.88 -14.49 -13.34
CA VAL A 28 -2.83 -15.03 -14.70
C VAL A 28 -2.10 -14.08 -15.67
N ARG A 29 -1.89 -12.82 -15.28
CA ARG A 29 -1.05 -11.84 -15.99
C ARG A 29 -0.24 -11.04 -14.97
N ALA A 30 0.96 -10.61 -15.36
CA ALA A 30 1.66 -9.52 -14.69
C ALA A 30 0.74 -8.29 -14.83
N ALA A 31 -0.08 -8.05 -13.80
CA ALA A 31 -1.16 -7.09 -13.91
C ALA A 31 -0.54 -5.72 -14.16
N ALA A 32 -0.96 -5.04 -15.24
CA ALA A 32 -0.80 -3.59 -15.39
C ALA A 32 -1.70 -2.82 -14.39
N GLY A 33 -1.95 -3.40 -13.21
CA GLY A 33 -2.90 -2.96 -12.21
C GLY A 33 -2.41 -3.30 -10.79
N PRO A 34 -3.23 -3.11 -9.75
CA PRO A 34 -2.81 -2.97 -8.34
C PRO A 34 -2.21 -4.22 -7.66
N GLY A 35 -1.82 -5.26 -8.41
CA GLY A 35 -1.26 -6.50 -7.85
C GLY A 35 -2.26 -7.35 -7.07
N LEU A 36 -3.58 -7.13 -7.23
CA LEU A 36 -4.64 -7.91 -6.60
C LEU A 36 -5.29 -8.89 -7.60
N CYS A 37 -5.74 -10.05 -7.11
CA CYS A 37 -6.64 -10.92 -7.87
C CYS A 37 -8.07 -10.38 -7.83
N GLY A 38 -8.92 -10.78 -8.79
CA GLY A 38 -10.32 -10.35 -8.89
C GLY A 38 -11.10 -10.40 -7.57
N PRO A 39 -11.08 -11.52 -6.80
CA PRO A 39 -11.76 -11.57 -5.51
C PRO A 39 -11.25 -10.56 -4.46
N CYS A 40 -9.94 -10.33 -4.41
CA CYS A 40 -9.35 -9.37 -3.48
C CYS A 40 -9.63 -7.91 -3.90
N ALA A 41 -9.56 -7.62 -5.20
CA ALA A 41 -9.92 -6.32 -5.75
C ALA A 41 -11.41 -6.00 -5.49
N ALA A 42 -12.30 -6.94 -5.79
CA ALA A 42 -13.72 -6.76 -5.55
C ALA A 42 -14.07 -6.61 -4.04
N ALA A 43 -13.30 -7.23 -3.14
CA ALA A 43 -13.46 -7.03 -1.70
C ALA A 43 -13.05 -5.60 -1.27
N VAL A 44 -12.03 -5.02 -1.90
CA VAL A 44 -11.62 -3.63 -1.67
C VAL A 44 -12.68 -2.66 -2.20
N GLU A 45 -13.17 -2.89 -3.42
CA GLU A 45 -14.21 -2.06 -4.06
C GLU A 45 -15.51 -2.04 -3.25
N ARG A 46 -15.93 -3.17 -2.69
CA ARG A 46 -17.15 -3.24 -1.86
C ARG A 46 -16.99 -2.67 -0.45
N SER A 47 -15.77 -2.42 0.00
CA SER A 47 -15.53 -1.95 1.37
C SER A 47 -15.62 -0.43 1.46
N SER A 48 -16.20 0.03 2.57
CA SER A 48 -16.27 1.45 2.90
C SER A 48 -15.08 1.84 3.79
N PRO A 49 -14.56 3.08 3.66
CA PRO A 49 -13.57 3.60 4.60
C PRO A 49 -14.12 3.62 6.04
N VAL A 50 -13.23 3.49 7.02
CA VAL A 50 -13.58 3.53 8.44
C VAL A 50 -13.05 4.81 9.05
N ALA A 51 -13.95 5.70 9.45
CA ALA A 51 -13.60 6.90 10.21
C ALA A 51 -13.38 6.54 11.68
N PHE A 52 -12.44 7.21 12.34
CA PHE A 52 -12.19 7.06 13.77
C PHE A 52 -11.80 8.40 14.41
N ARG A 53 -11.86 8.45 15.74
CA ARG A 53 -11.37 9.56 16.56
C ARG A 53 -10.55 8.98 17.71
N ALA A 54 -9.58 9.74 18.21
CA ALA A 54 -8.80 9.39 19.39
C ALA A 54 -8.37 10.67 20.11
N ASP A 55 -7.86 10.54 21.34
CA ASP A 55 -7.34 11.68 22.09
C ASP A 55 -6.21 12.36 21.30
N ALA A 56 -6.28 13.69 21.20
CA ALA A 56 -5.38 14.52 20.38
C ALA A 56 -5.40 14.23 18.86
N ILE A 57 -6.41 13.51 18.34
CA ILE A 57 -6.63 13.29 16.91
C ILE A 57 -8.02 13.82 16.52
N ASP A 58 -8.05 14.94 15.78
CA ASP A 58 -9.29 15.60 15.33
C ASP A 58 -10.16 14.71 14.41
N GLY A 59 -9.53 13.74 13.75
CA GLY A 59 -10.18 12.72 12.95
C GLY A 59 -9.16 11.83 12.27
N GLY A 60 -9.55 10.60 12.00
CA GLY A 60 -8.75 9.65 11.24
C GLY A 60 -9.62 8.84 10.29
N ILE A 61 -9.01 8.37 9.21
CA ILE A 61 -9.64 7.48 8.24
C ILE A 61 -8.72 6.31 7.95
N ALA A 62 -9.26 5.10 7.98
CA ALA A 62 -8.65 3.93 7.36
C ALA A 62 -9.34 3.71 6.01
N PRO A 63 -8.60 3.59 4.89
CA PRO A 63 -9.22 3.42 3.57
C PRO A 63 -9.98 2.10 3.45
N LEU A 64 -9.70 1.12 4.33
CA LEU A 64 -10.37 -0.18 4.38
C LEU A 64 -10.57 -0.61 5.84
N PRO A 65 -11.62 -1.40 6.15
CA PRO A 65 -11.75 -2.05 7.45
C PRO A 65 -10.60 -3.05 7.68
N TYR A 66 -10.11 -3.17 8.91
CA TYR A 66 -8.94 -4.00 9.24
C TYR A 66 -9.28 -5.51 9.32
N GLU A 67 -9.75 -6.06 8.20
CA GLU A 67 -10.12 -7.45 8.05
C GLU A 67 -9.77 -7.97 6.65
N GLY A 68 -9.95 -9.28 6.43
CA GLY A 68 -9.82 -9.90 5.11
C GLY A 68 -8.63 -9.41 4.27
N THR A 69 -8.93 -8.74 3.15
CA THR A 69 -7.92 -8.23 2.20
C THR A 69 -6.99 -7.21 2.84
N ALA A 70 -7.53 -6.23 3.59
CA ALA A 70 -6.75 -5.16 4.20
C ALA A 70 -5.79 -5.69 5.28
N ARG A 71 -6.29 -6.59 6.15
CA ARG A 71 -5.44 -7.22 7.18
C ARG A 71 -4.24 -7.94 6.57
N ARG A 72 -4.46 -8.66 5.47
CA ARG A 72 -3.39 -9.36 4.74
C ARG A 72 -2.41 -8.40 4.06
N LEU A 73 -2.89 -7.29 3.48
CA LEU A 73 -2.02 -6.26 2.91
C LEU A 73 -1.14 -5.61 3.98
N VAL A 74 -1.71 -5.21 5.11
CA VAL A 74 -0.94 -4.67 6.24
C VAL A 74 0.09 -5.69 6.75
N ALA A 75 -0.27 -6.97 6.82
CA ALA A 75 0.68 -8.03 7.19
C ALA A 75 1.79 -8.20 6.14
N ALA A 76 1.45 -8.17 4.85
CA ALA A 76 2.40 -8.28 3.75
C ALA A 76 3.42 -7.12 3.76
N LEU A 77 2.98 -5.90 4.09
CA LEU A 77 3.87 -4.76 4.26
C LEU A 77 4.73 -4.88 5.53
N LYS A 78 4.12 -5.13 6.70
CA LYS A 78 4.82 -5.16 7.99
C LYS A 78 5.79 -6.33 8.15
N PHE A 79 5.47 -7.50 7.59
CA PHE A 79 6.18 -8.75 7.83
C PHE A 79 6.74 -9.37 6.56
N GLY A 80 6.06 -9.18 5.41
CA GLY A 80 6.52 -9.68 4.12
C GLY A 80 7.53 -8.76 3.41
N ARG A 81 7.76 -7.55 3.93
CA ARG A 81 8.67 -6.53 3.36
C ARG A 81 8.35 -6.20 1.90
N LEU A 82 7.08 -6.34 1.50
CA LEU A 82 6.65 -6.06 0.13
C LEU A 82 6.42 -4.56 -0.04
N ALA A 83 7.46 -3.81 -0.41
CA ALA A 83 7.39 -2.36 -0.62
C ALA A 83 6.32 -1.97 -1.66
N VAL A 84 6.09 -2.79 -2.68
CA VAL A 84 5.00 -2.60 -3.66
C VAL A 84 3.59 -2.55 -3.03
N VAL A 85 3.41 -3.12 -1.82
CA VAL A 85 2.15 -2.98 -1.08
C VAL A 85 1.94 -1.56 -0.57
N ALA A 86 3.03 -0.81 -0.31
CA ALA A 86 2.94 0.59 0.06
C ALA A 86 2.40 1.46 -1.08
N GLU A 87 2.76 1.17 -2.33
CA GLU A 87 2.21 1.88 -3.50
C GLU A 87 0.70 1.68 -3.62
N LEU A 88 0.23 0.42 -3.51
CA LEU A 88 -1.20 0.13 -3.46
C LEU A 88 -1.87 0.81 -2.26
N GLY A 89 -1.25 0.76 -1.08
CA GLY A 89 -1.77 1.40 0.12
C GLY A 89 -1.91 2.92 -0.04
N ALA A 90 -0.93 3.57 -0.66
CA ALA A 90 -0.96 4.99 -0.99
C ALA A 90 -2.10 5.32 -1.97
N THR A 91 -2.30 4.53 -3.01
CA THR A 91 -3.42 4.73 -3.95
C THR A 91 -4.76 4.61 -3.23
N LEU A 92 -4.92 3.61 -2.37
CA LEU A 92 -6.13 3.44 -1.58
C LEU A 92 -6.39 4.61 -0.62
N ILE A 93 -5.34 5.20 -0.05
CA ILE A 93 -5.44 6.40 0.79
C ILE A 93 -5.84 7.60 -0.08
N ALA A 94 -5.15 7.83 -1.20
CA ALA A 94 -5.43 8.94 -2.10
C ALA A 94 -6.88 8.92 -2.61
N ASP A 95 -7.37 7.77 -3.04
CA ASP A 95 -8.72 7.61 -3.60
C ASP A 95 -9.84 7.79 -2.57
N ARG A 96 -9.55 7.58 -1.28
CA ARG A 96 -10.56 7.51 -0.20
C ARG A 96 -10.38 8.56 0.89
N ALA A 97 -9.33 9.37 0.81
CA ALA A 97 -9.14 10.48 1.73
C ALA A 97 -10.25 11.52 1.55
N PRO A 98 -10.76 12.13 2.63
CA PRO A 98 -11.68 13.24 2.50
C PRO A 98 -11.00 14.42 1.79
N ALA A 99 -11.80 15.23 1.10
CA ALA A 99 -11.30 16.39 0.37
C ALA A 99 -10.49 17.33 1.28
N GLY A 100 -9.38 17.86 0.76
CA GLY A 100 -8.47 18.76 1.47
C GLY A 100 -7.51 18.09 2.46
N TRP A 101 -7.71 16.82 2.82
CA TRP A 101 -6.84 16.16 3.81
C TRP A 101 -5.40 15.97 3.31
N LEU A 102 -5.23 15.78 2.00
CA LEU A 102 -3.92 15.57 1.38
C LEU A 102 -3.24 16.87 0.92
N GLU A 103 -3.86 18.02 1.18
CA GLU A 103 -3.19 19.34 1.04
C GLU A 103 -2.30 19.65 2.25
N ALA A 104 -2.51 18.94 3.36
CA ALA A 104 -1.71 19.06 4.57
C ALA A 104 -0.35 18.34 4.44
N THR A 105 0.56 18.62 5.39
CA THR A 105 1.84 17.93 5.48
C THR A 105 1.67 16.49 5.97
N ILE A 106 2.22 15.54 5.21
CA ILE A 106 2.30 14.13 5.58
C ILE A 106 3.46 13.93 6.54
N VAL A 107 3.17 13.38 7.72
CA VAL A 107 4.15 13.03 8.74
C VAL A 107 4.09 11.52 9.01
N PRO A 108 5.07 10.72 8.55
CA PRO A 108 5.11 9.30 8.87
C PRO A 108 5.48 9.11 10.34
N VAL A 109 4.61 8.43 11.10
CA VAL A 109 4.91 8.06 12.49
C VAL A 109 5.87 6.87 12.49
N PRO A 110 7.14 7.05 12.91
CA PRO A 110 8.16 6.03 12.77
C PRO A 110 7.83 4.80 13.61
N ALA A 111 8.18 3.63 13.09
CA ALA A 111 8.20 2.44 13.93
C ALA A 111 9.29 2.59 15.01
N ALA A 112 9.08 1.99 16.19
CA ALA A 112 10.12 1.97 17.23
C ALA A 112 11.46 1.50 16.62
N PRO A 113 12.60 2.17 16.89
CA PRO A 113 13.84 2.00 16.12
C PRO A 113 14.32 0.54 16.02
N LEU A 114 14.17 -0.24 17.09
CA LEU A 114 14.51 -1.67 17.10
C LEU A 114 13.64 -2.49 16.15
N ARG A 115 12.34 -2.15 16.02
CA ARG A 115 11.40 -2.82 15.12
C ARG A 115 11.68 -2.45 13.66
N ALA A 116 12.02 -1.19 13.39
CA ALA A 116 12.44 -0.74 12.07
C ALA A 116 13.72 -1.46 11.61
N ARG A 117 14.76 -1.50 12.46
CA ARG A 117 16.03 -2.17 12.17
C ARG A 117 15.86 -3.68 11.93
N ARG A 118 15.07 -4.37 12.76
CA ARG A 118 14.82 -5.83 12.59
C ARG A 118 14.06 -6.16 11.31
N ARG A 119 13.19 -5.25 10.84
CA ARG A 119 12.40 -5.45 9.61
C ARG A 119 13.14 -5.00 8.36
N GLY A 120 14.14 -4.12 8.50
CA GLY A 120 14.89 -3.53 7.38
C GLY A 120 14.00 -2.70 6.43
N LEU A 121 12.85 -2.25 6.92
CA LEU A 121 11.85 -1.45 6.22
C LEU A 121 10.95 -0.79 7.28
N ASP A 122 10.67 0.51 7.13
CA ASP A 122 9.66 1.20 7.93
C ASP A 122 8.36 1.36 7.12
N PRO A 123 7.30 0.59 7.44
CA PRO A 123 6.03 0.66 6.73
C PRO A 123 5.42 2.06 6.63
N ALA A 124 5.59 2.90 7.66
CA ALA A 124 5.04 4.24 7.67
C ALA A 124 5.78 5.14 6.68
N TRP A 125 7.11 5.01 6.61
CA TRP A 125 7.94 5.75 5.67
C TRP A 125 7.65 5.36 4.22
N GLU A 126 7.53 4.06 3.93
CA GLU A 126 7.23 3.56 2.58
C GLU A 126 5.86 4.06 2.09
N LEU A 127 4.84 4.00 2.96
CA LEU A 127 3.50 4.52 2.64
C LEU A 127 3.52 6.03 2.40
N ALA A 128 4.19 6.80 3.28
CA ALA A 128 4.29 8.25 3.13
C ALA A 128 5.05 8.63 1.85
N SER A 129 6.16 7.96 1.55
CA SER A 129 6.95 8.20 0.34
C SER A 129 6.13 7.93 -0.92
N ALA A 130 5.41 6.81 -0.96
CA ALA A 130 4.53 6.48 -2.08
C ALA A 130 3.38 7.49 -2.22
N LEU A 131 2.76 7.90 -1.11
CA LEU A 131 1.65 8.85 -1.13
C LEU A 131 2.08 10.24 -1.62
N VAL A 132 3.22 10.73 -1.14
CA VAL A 132 3.85 11.98 -1.61
C VAL A 132 4.14 11.90 -3.10
N GLY A 133 4.73 10.80 -3.57
CA GLY A 133 5.01 10.60 -4.99
C GLY A 133 3.77 10.59 -5.87
N GLN A 134 2.63 10.08 -5.37
CA GLN A 134 1.37 10.01 -6.11
C GLN A 134 0.56 11.31 -6.08
N THR A 135 0.69 12.12 -5.01
CA THR A 135 -0.20 13.27 -4.75
C THR A 135 0.49 14.62 -4.84
N GLY A 136 1.82 14.66 -4.73
CA GLY A 136 2.59 15.91 -4.63
C GLY A 136 2.48 16.60 -3.27
N ALA A 137 1.88 15.97 -2.27
CA ALA A 137 1.75 16.52 -0.92
C ALA A 137 3.11 16.78 -0.25
N ALA A 138 3.17 17.78 0.62
CA ALA A 138 4.38 18.08 1.39
C ALA A 138 4.66 16.98 2.44
N ALA A 139 5.94 16.71 2.73
CA ALA A 139 6.35 15.72 3.73
C ALA A 139 7.26 16.35 4.79
N ALA A 140 7.10 15.94 6.04
CA ALA A 140 7.99 16.31 7.14
C ALA A 140 8.31 15.09 8.03
N PRO A 141 9.49 15.03 8.66
CA PRO A 141 9.77 13.97 9.63
C PRO A 141 8.88 14.11 10.87
N ALA A 142 8.63 12.99 11.58
CA ALA A 142 8.04 13.07 12.91
C ALA A 142 9.01 13.76 13.88
N ALA A 143 8.48 14.70 14.66
CA ALA A 143 9.21 15.41 15.72
C ALA A 143 9.50 14.50 16.93
#